data_AF-A0A2V7KZG2-F1
#
_entry.id   AF-A0A2V7KZG2-F1
#
_cell.length_a   1.000
_cell.length_b   1.000
_cell.length_c   1.000
_cell.angle_alpha   90.00
_cell.angle_beta   90.00
_cell.angle_gamma   90.00
#
_symmetry.space_group_name_H-M   'P 1'
#
loop_
_entity.id
_entity.type
_entity.pdbx_description
1 polymer ?
#
loop_
_entity_poly.entity_id
_entity_poly.type
_entity_poly.pdbx_seq_one_letter_code
_entity_poly.pdbx_strand_id
1 'polypeptide(L)'
;MRPFTGWLSLVSACGAALLLSGATALPGAAQQTHVAGKTGNAARGKPLYTRYCAGCHGDEGDAQGENAQWIDPKPRDFTLGVFKCRSTPSGALPTDQDLFNTVTRGFVTTNMPPWVALTPQNRVDLVAYIKTFSPRWRTAQAGRPITIPPEPAPTIEGILRGRELFQNLECWKCHGPAGHGDGPSAKTLTDSKDDPIRPYNFQTGTRFMCGETNQDLYRIFMTGLDGSPMPSFADQLQANQAWDLVHFLRTLQPLHSPEAAMWRSWFSTHGRELKPIGPEGGGQ
;
A
#
# COMPACT_ATOMS: atom_id res chain seq x y z
N MET A 1 -24.95 88.71 24.17
CA MET A 1 -23.92 87.85 23.56
C MET A 1 -24.48 86.43 23.48
N ARG A 2 -24.53 85.84 22.28
CA ARG A 2 -24.74 84.39 22.02
C ARG A 2 -23.48 83.61 22.44
N PRO A 3 -23.39 82.27 22.25
CA PRO A 3 -24.23 81.14 22.71
C PRO A 3 -23.33 80.10 23.45
N PHE A 4 -23.83 78.92 23.83
CA PHE A 4 -23.26 77.61 23.42
C PHE A 4 -23.99 76.45 24.10
N THR A 5 -24.62 75.65 23.26
CA THR A 5 -25.28 74.38 23.49
C THR A 5 -24.27 73.25 23.67
N GLY A 6 -24.37 72.47 24.74
CA GLY A 6 -23.65 71.20 24.91
C GLY A 6 -24.50 70.02 24.41
N TRP A 7 -23.97 69.27 23.45
CA TRP A 7 -24.57 68.05 22.92
C TRP A 7 -24.45 66.88 23.92
N LEU A 8 -25.57 66.21 24.20
CA LEU A 8 -25.60 64.85 24.75
C LEU A 8 -25.46 63.85 23.59
N SER A 9 -24.42 63.01 23.62
CA SER A 9 -24.33 61.82 22.77
C SER A 9 -24.93 60.62 23.48
N LEU A 10 -26.05 60.11 22.95
CA LEU A 10 -26.62 58.79 23.26
C LEU A 10 -25.76 57.71 22.58
N VAL A 11 -25.14 56.83 23.36
CA VAL A 11 -24.59 55.57 22.86
C VAL A 11 -25.60 54.47 23.15
N SER A 12 -26.27 54.01 22.08
CA SER A 12 -27.19 52.87 22.10
C SER A 12 -26.40 51.57 22.08
N ALA A 13 -26.47 50.79 23.16
CA ALA A 13 -25.90 49.46 23.24
C ALA A 13 -26.93 48.42 22.74
N CYS A 14 -26.86 48.06 21.46
CA CYS A 14 -27.54 46.87 20.94
C CYS A 14 -26.75 45.62 21.35
N GLY A 15 -27.26 44.88 22.34
CA GLY A 15 -26.78 43.55 22.68
C GLY A 15 -27.15 42.53 21.59
N ALA A 16 -26.17 42.03 20.86
CA ALA A 16 -26.33 40.88 19.97
C ALA A 16 -26.19 39.59 20.78
N ALA A 17 -27.30 38.88 20.98
CA ALA A 17 -27.30 37.54 21.55
C ALA A 17 -26.76 36.56 20.50
N LEU A 18 -25.54 36.05 20.73
CA LEU A 18 -24.94 34.97 19.96
C LEU A 18 -25.62 33.64 20.34
N LEU A 19 -26.53 33.18 19.49
CA LEU A 19 -27.02 31.81 19.51
C LEU A 19 -25.92 30.88 18.99
N LEU A 20 -25.28 30.15 19.91
CA LEU A 20 -24.39 29.03 19.59
C LEU A 20 -25.22 27.86 19.04
N SER A 21 -25.40 27.84 17.72
CA SER A 21 -25.93 26.69 17.00
C SER A 21 -24.89 25.57 17.01
N GLY A 22 -24.98 24.68 17.99
CA GLY A 22 -24.21 23.42 18.01
C GLY A 22 -24.68 22.52 16.86
N ALA A 23 -23.97 22.56 15.73
CA ALA A 23 -24.15 21.58 14.67
C ALA A 23 -23.59 20.23 15.13
N THR A 24 -24.46 19.34 15.61
CA THR A 24 -24.14 17.93 15.78
C THR A 24 -23.93 17.32 14.40
N ALA A 25 -22.67 17.10 14.01
CA ALA A 25 -22.34 16.37 12.79
C ALA A 25 -22.90 14.95 12.91
N LEU A 26 -23.89 14.62 12.07
CA LEU A 26 -24.34 13.24 11.90
C LEU A 26 -23.13 12.39 11.49
N PRO A 27 -22.96 11.15 12.01
CA PRO A 27 -21.89 10.28 11.55
C PRO A 27 -22.08 10.02 10.05
N GLY A 28 -21.20 10.62 9.23
CA GLY A 28 -21.29 10.55 7.78
C GLY A 28 -21.22 9.10 7.28
N ALA A 29 -21.97 8.79 6.22
CA ALA A 29 -21.83 7.51 5.54
C ALA A 29 -20.39 7.31 5.03
N ALA A 30 -19.91 6.07 4.94
CA ALA A 30 -18.61 5.78 4.35
C ALA A 30 -18.50 6.39 2.93
N GLN A 31 -17.31 6.85 2.56
CA GLN A 31 -17.08 7.46 1.25
C GLN A 31 -17.58 6.55 0.12
N GLN A 32 -18.36 7.11 -0.82
CA GLN A 32 -18.83 6.40 -2.00
C GLN A 32 -17.66 5.78 -2.77
N THR A 33 -17.91 4.65 -3.43
CA THR A 33 -16.90 3.95 -4.23
C THR A 33 -17.13 4.22 -5.71
N HIS A 34 -16.11 4.69 -6.42
CA HIS A 34 -16.17 5.00 -7.84
C HIS A 34 -14.98 4.41 -8.61
N VAL A 35 -15.27 3.57 -9.60
CA VAL A 35 -14.23 2.92 -10.43
C VAL A 35 -14.71 2.87 -11.88
N ALA A 36 -13.96 3.47 -12.80
CA ALA A 36 -14.23 3.42 -14.25
C ALA A 36 -15.71 3.67 -14.62
N GLY A 37 -16.32 4.73 -14.06
CA GLY A 37 -17.72 5.09 -14.32
C GLY A 37 -18.76 4.23 -13.59
N LYS A 38 -18.35 3.34 -12.68
CA LYS A 38 -19.24 2.53 -11.86
C LYS A 38 -19.27 3.05 -10.42
N THR A 39 -20.48 3.21 -9.89
CA THR A 39 -20.70 3.54 -8.48
C THR A 39 -21.03 2.28 -7.70
N GLY A 40 -20.29 2.05 -6.62
CA GLY A 40 -20.49 0.90 -5.74
C GLY A 40 -21.69 1.07 -4.81
N ASN A 41 -22.36 -0.04 -4.54
CA ASN A 41 -23.47 -0.11 -3.59
C ASN A 41 -23.19 -1.20 -2.53
N ALA A 42 -22.99 -0.76 -1.28
CA ALA A 42 -22.67 -1.66 -0.18
C ALA A 42 -23.79 -2.71 0.09
N ALA A 43 -25.07 -2.36 -0.12
CA ALA A 43 -26.18 -3.31 0.07
C ALA A 43 -26.15 -4.45 -0.97
N ARG A 44 -25.72 -4.17 -2.21
CA ARG A 44 -25.47 -5.21 -3.22
C ARG A 44 -24.16 -5.97 -2.97
N GLY A 45 -23.16 -5.32 -2.38
CA GLY A 45 -21.88 -5.93 -2.00
C GLY A 45 -21.99 -6.91 -0.83
N LYS A 46 -22.84 -6.62 0.16
CA LYS A 46 -23.03 -7.45 1.36
C LYS A 46 -23.25 -8.94 1.07
N PRO A 47 -24.25 -9.36 0.28
CA PRO A 47 -24.48 -10.79 0.02
C PRO A 47 -23.30 -11.45 -0.73
N LEU A 48 -22.56 -10.71 -1.54
CA LEU A 48 -21.35 -11.21 -2.19
C LEU A 48 -20.24 -11.43 -1.16
N TYR A 49 -20.03 -10.48 -0.25
CA TYR A 49 -19.04 -10.60 0.82
C TYR A 49 -19.34 -11.78 1.73
N THR A 50 -20.58 -11.91 2.20
CA THR A 50 -21.00 -13.04 3.04
C THR A 50 -20.73 -14.38 2.35
N ARG A 51 -21.01 -14.47 1.05
CA ARG A 51 -20.82 -15.72 0.30
C ARG A 51 -19.36 -16.07 0.01
N TYR A 52 -18.52 -15.07 -0.26
CA TYR A 52 -17.21 -15.30 -0.88
C TYR A 52 -16.02 -14.86 -0.02
N CYS A 53 -16.23 -14.00 0.97
CA CYS A 53 -15.16 -13.33 1.70
C CYS A 53 -15.21 -13.63 3.21
N ALA A 54 -16.40 -13.71 3.81
CA ALA A 54 -16.58 -13.83 5.26
C ALA A 54 -15.90 -15.07 5.86
N GLY A 55 -15.87 -16.20 5.14
CA GLY A 55 -15.20 -17.42 5.62
C GLY A 55 -13.71 -17.24 5.93
N CYS A 56 -13.04 -16.25 5.33
CA CYS A 56 -11.66 -15.89 5.64
C CYS A 56 -11.56 -14.57 6.40
N HIS A 57 -12.29 -13.53 5.98
CA HIS A 57 -12.17 -12.17 6.51
C HIS A 57 -13.08 -11.88 7.73
N GLY A 58 -13.95 -12.80 8.12
CA GLY A 58 -14.94 -12.63 9.19
C GLY A 58 -16.18 -11.86 8.72
N ASP A 59 -17.34 -12.13 9.34
CA ASP A 59 -18.59 -11.42 9.03
C ASP A 59 -18.49 -9.91 9.35
N GLU A 60 -17.71 -9.57 10.38
CA GLU A 60 -17.42 -8.21 10.83
C GLU A 60 -16.18 -7.60 10.15
N GLY A 61 -15.53 -8.32 9.22
CA GLY A 61 -14.34 -7.85 8.51
C GLY A 61 -13.09 -7.74 9.39
N ASP A 62 -13.06 -8.42 10.54
CA ASP A 62 -12.01 -8.38 11.57
C ASP A 62 -10.89 -9.43 11.37
N ALA A 63 -10.92 -10.13 10.23
CA ALA A 63 -10.07 -11.27 9.91
C ALA A 63 -10.24 -12.49 10.83
N GLN A 64 -11.39 -12.63 11.49
CA GLN A 64 -11.72 -13.79 12.34
C GLN A 64 -12.73 -14.74 11.66
N GLY A 65 -12.63 -14.91 10.34
CA GLY A 65 -13.41 -15.92 9.63
C GLY A 65 -13.08 -17.34 10.11
N GLU A 66 -14.02 -18.27 9.96
CA GLU A 66 -13.86 -19.67 10.40
C GLU A 66 -12.56 -20.34 9.89
N ASN A 67 -12.10 -19.94 8.69
CA ASN A 67 -10.88 -20.45 8.06
C ASN A 67 -9.62 -19.64 8.40
N ALA A 68 -9.74 -18.46 9.04
CA ALA A 68 -8.62 -17.54 9.26
C ALA A 68 -7.49 -18.16 10.10
N GLN A 69 -7.82 -19.05 11.02
CA GLN A 69 -6.84 -19.76 11.85
C GLN A 69 -5.88 -20.63 11.01
N TRP A 70 -6.33 -21.17 9.87
CA TRP A 70 -5.59 -22.07 8.99
C TRP A 70 -4.88 -21.38 7.83
N ILE A 71 -5.02 -20.06 7.72
CA ILE A 71 -4.46 -19.26 6.62
C ILE A 71 -3.20 -18.53 7.12
N ASP A 72 -2.13 -18.64 6.34
CA ASP A 72 -0.87 -17.92 6.51
C ASP A 72 -0.38 -17.42 5.13
N PRO A 73 -0.14 -16.11 4.94
CA PRO A 73 -0.33 -15.01 5.88
C PRO A 73 -1.80 -14.75 6.21
N LYS A 74 -2.06 -14.25 7.42
CA LYS A 74 -3.42 -13.99 7.92
C LYS A 74 -4.25 -13.11 6.97
N PRO A 75 -5.58 -13.35 6.87
CA PRO A 75 -6.48 -12.50 6.10
C PRO A 75 -6.42 -11.04 6.56
N ARG A 76 -6.74 -10.11 5.66
CA ARG A 76 -6.76 -8.69 6.00
C ARG A 76 -7.93 -8.37 6.93
N ASP A 77 -7.61 -7.78 8.08
CA ASP A 77 -8.56 -7.08 8.94
C ASP A 77 -8.90 -5.71 8.32
N PHE A 78 -10.15 -5.58 7.85
CA PHE A 78 -10.67 -4.38 7.23
C PHE A 78 -11.09 -3.30 8.24
N THR A 79 -11.32 -3.66 9.51
CA THR A 79 -11.74 -2.71 10.55
C THR A 79 -10.67 -1.65 10.83
N LEU A 80 -9.40 -2.04 10.68
CA LEU A 80 -8.24 -1.15 10.83
C LEU A 80 -8.18 -0.06 9.75
N GLY A 81 -8.76 -0.29 8.57
CA GLY A 81 -8.62 0.61 7.43
C GLY A 81 -7.15 0.76 6.97
N VAL A 82 -6.35 -0.30 7.13
CA VAL A 82 -4.93 -0.36 6.76
C VAL A 82 -4.75 -1.38 5.64
N PHE A 83 -4.10 -1.00 4.54
CA PHE A 83 -4.01 -1.85 3.35
C PHE A 83 -2.58 -1.89 2.81
N LYS A 84 -2.10 -3.08 2.42
CA LYS A 84 -0.75 -3.25 1.88
C LYS A 84 -0.59 -2.61 0.49
N CYS A 85 -1.44 -2.98 -0.46
CA CYS A 85 -1.31 -2.55 -1.85
C CYS A 85 -2.08 -1.26 -2.11
N ARG A 86 -1.33 -0.16 -2.25
CA ARG A 86 -1.86 1.19 -2.45
C ARG A 86 -1.00 1.95 -3.46
N SER A 87 -1.62 2.89 -4.15
CA SER A 87 -0.92 3.92 -4.93
C SER A 87 -0.67 5.19 -4.13
N THR A 88 -1.19 5.29 -2.92
CA THR A 88 -1.08 6.46 -2.04
C THR A 88 0.11 6.34 -1.08
N PRO A 89 0.65 7.46 -0.54
CA PRO A 89 1.76 7.43 0.41
C PRO A 89 1.52 6.55 1.63
N SER A 90 2.59 6.09 2.30
CA SER A 90 2.46 5.29 3.53
C SER A 90 1.61 5.98 4.58
N GLY A 91 0.79 5.19 5.27
CA GLY A 91 -0.18 5.68 6.23
C GLY A 91 -1.43 6.28 5.60
N ALA A 92 -1.54 6.52 4.29
CA ALA A 92 -2.76 7.01 3.67
C ALA A 92 -3.74 5.87 3.30
N LEU A 93 -5.04 6.19 3.24
CA LEU A 93 -6.05 5.26 2.71
C LEU A 93 -5.79 4.96 1.22
N PRO A 94 -6.08 3.73 0.74
CA PRO A 94 -6.09 3.42 -0.70
C PRO A 94 -7.12 4.24 -1.46
N THR A 95 -6.92 4.33 -2.77
CA THR A 95 -8.00 4.71 -3.69
C THR A 95 -8.99 3.55 -3.90
N ASP A 96 -10.19 3.86 -4.41
CA ASP A 96 -11.15 2.82 -4.81
C ASP A 96 -10.57 1.89 -5.89
N GLN A 97 -9.73 2.44 -6.78
CA GLN A 97 -9.05 1.68 -7.82
C GLN A 97 -8.04 0.68 -7.23
N ASP A 98 -7.33 1.05 -6.16
CA ASP A 98 -6.38 0.16 -5.47
C ASP A 98 -7.11 -1.06 -4.88
N LEU A 99 -8.25 -0.83 -4.21
CA LEU A 99 -9.09 -1.89 -3.66
C LEU A 99 -9.69 -2.76 -4.75
N PHE A 100 -10.23 -2.15 -5.82
CA PHE A 100 -10.77 -2.86 -6.96
C PHE A 100 -9.72 -3.74 -7.65
N ASN A 101 -8.52 -3.21 -7.88
CA ASN A 101 -7.41 -3.97 -8.45
C ASN A 101 -7.02 -5.13 -7.54
N THR A 102 -7.09 -4.94 -6.23
CA THR A 102 -6.75 -5.97 -5.24
C THR A 102 -7.75 -7.12 -5.25
N VAL A 103 -9.05 -6.83 -5.21
CA VAL A 103 -10.10 -7.85 -5.36
C VAL A 103 -10.01 -8.54 -6.72
N THR A 104 -9.70 -7.80 -7.78
CA THR A 104 -9.58 -8.34 -9.14
C THR A 104 -8.44 -9.34 -9.27
N ARG A 105 -7.24 -8.97 -8.84
CA ARG A 105 -6.02 -9.76 -9.09
C ARG A 105 -5.74 -10.82 -8.02
N GLY A 106 -6.32 -10.69 -6.83
CA GLY A 106 -5.98 -11.53 -5.67
C GLY A 106 -4.53 -11.32 -5.23
N PHE A 107 -3.95 -12.33 -4.58
CA PHE A 107 -2.57 -12.33 -4.10
C PHE A 107 -1.93 -13.71 -4.25
N VAL A 108 -0.98 -13.84 -5.18
CA VAL A 108 -0.40 -15.12 -5.66
C VAL A 108 0.31 -15.95 -4.57
N THR A 109 0.76 -15.32 -3.49
CA THR A 109 1.47 -15.98 -2.38
C THR A 109 0.61 -16.12 -1.12
N THR A 110 -0.71 -16.07 -1.27
CA THR A 110 -1.68 -16.16 -0.16
C THR A 110 -2.91 -16.95 -0.58
N ASN A 111 -3.81 -17.22 0.35
CA ASN A 111 -5.12 -17.83 0.08
C ASN A 111 -6.17 -16.88 -0.50
N MET A 112 -5.82 -15.64 -0.89
CA MET A 112 -6.76 -14.69 -1.48
C MET A 112 -6.77 -14.80 -3.03
N PRO A 113 -7.78 -15.47 -3.63
CA PRO A 113 -7.82 -15.71 -5.07
C PRO A 113 -8.18 -14.45 -5.87
N PRO A 114 -7.97 -14.45 -7.19
CA PRO A 114 -8.53 -13.44 -8.07
C PRO A 114 -10.05 -13.60 -8.20
N TRP A 115 -10.81 -12.51 -8.04
CA TRP A 115 -12.27 -12.52 -8.18
C TRP A 115 -12.75 -12.06 -9.57
N VAL A 116 -12.02 -12.46 -10.62
CA VAL A 116 -12.36 -12.14 -12.02
C VAL A 116 -13.66 -12.78 -12.49
N ALA A 117 -14.12 -13.86 -11.83
CA ALA A 117 -15.43 -14.47 -12.07
C ALA A 117 -16.60 -13.55 -11.70
N LEU A 118 -16.39 -12.56 -10.82
CA LEU A 118 -17.37 -11.53 -10.53
C LEU A 118 -17.33 -10.43 -11.59
N THR A 119 -18.51 -9.95 -11.99
CA THR A 119 -18.61 -8.80 -12.90
C THR A 119 -17.88 -7.58 -12.32
N PRO A 120 -17.41 -6.64 -13.17
CA PRO A 120 -16.79 -5.42 -12.66
C PRO A 120 -17.71 -4.66 -11.68
N GLN A 121 -19.02 -4.59 -11.94
CA GLN A 121 -19.96 -3.94 -11.02
C GLN A 121 -20.00 -4.65 -9.66
N ASN A 122 -20.05 -5.97 -9.62
CA ASN A 122 -20.06 -6.75 -8.38
C ASN A 122 -18.78 -6.52 -7.55
N ARG A 123 -17.63 -6.39 -8.20
CA ARG A 123 -16.37 -6.04 -7.52
C ARG A 123 -16.38 -4.63 -6.96
N VAL A 124 -16.95 -3.65 -7.67
CA VAL A 124 -17.11 -2.28 -7.14
C VAL A 124 -18.09 -2.24 -5.96
N ASP A 125 -19.17 -3.02 -6.01
CA ASP A 125 -20.12 -3.17 -4.90
C ASP A 125 -19.47 -3.83 -3.67
N LEU A 126 -18.61 -4.85 -3.88
CA LEU A 126 -17.79 -5.45 -2.82
C LEU A 126 -16.85 -4.42 -2.16
N VAL A 127 -16.15 -3.61 -2.96
CA VAL A 127 -15.29 -2.55 -2.42
C VAL A 127 -16.09 -1.56 -1.58
N ALA A 128 -17.29 -1.17 -2.04
CA ALA A 128 -18.18 -0.30 -1.26
C ALA A 128 -18.59 -0.94 0.07
N TYR A 129 -18.84 -2.25 0.11
CA TYR A 129 -19.13 -2.96 1.35
C TYR A 129 -17.90 -3.06 2.27
N ILE A 130 -16.73 -3.40 1.74
CA ILE A 130 -15.48 -3.49 2.53
C ILE A 130 -15.17 -2.17 3.24
N LYS A 131 -15.40 -1.03 2.58
CA LYS A 131 -15.21 0.31 3.18
C LYS A 131 -16.14 0.60 4.36
N THR A 132 -17.20 -0.18 4.56
CA THR A 132 -18.11 0.01 5.71
C THR A 132 -17.52 -0.46 7.05
N PHE A 133 -16.54 -1.36 7.02
CA PHE A 133 -15.97 -1.98 8.23
C PHE A 133 -15.08 -1.05 9.05
N SER A 134 -14.55 0.03 8.46
CA SER A 134 -13.69 0.98 9.17
C SER A 134 -14.30 2.38 9.23
N PRO A 135 -14.38 3.02 10.42
CA PRO A 135 -14.81 4.40 10.52
C PRO A 135 -13.85 5.37 9.81
N ARG A 136 -12.61 4.94 9.55
CA ARG A 136 -11.57 5.72 8.87
C ARG A 136 -12.01 6.21 7.48
N TRP A 137 -12.87 5.46 6.79
CA TRP A 137 -13.45 5.85 5.50
C TRP A 137 -14.46 7.00 5.56
N ARG A 138 -14.83 7.46 6.76
CA ARG A 138 -15.70 8.62 7.00
C ARG A 138 -14.90 9.85 7.43
N THR A 139 -13.76 9.63 8.09
CA THR A 139 -12.96 10.68 8.74
C THR A 139 -11.71 11.06 7.96
N ALA A 140 -11.18 10.16 7.14
CA ALA A 140 -10.02 10.39 6.30
C ALA A 140 -10.39 10.31 4.82
N GLN A 141 -9.71 11.11 4.01
CA GLN A 141 -9.78 11.00 2.56
C GLN A 141 -8.74 10.00 2.05
N ALA A 142 -9.03 9.38 0.90
CA ALA A 142 -8.01 8.64 0.16
C ALA A 142 -6.82 9.57 -0.13
N GLY A 143 -5.60 9.04 0.01
CA GLY A 143 -4.41 9.81 -0.35
C GLY A 143 -4.36 10.11 -1.84
N ARG A 144 -3.57 11.11 -2.24
CA ARG A 144 -3.27 11.32 -3.66
C ARG A 144 -2.31 10.23 -4.14
N PRO A 145 -2.57 9.55 -5.27
CA PRO A 145 -1.60 8.61 -5.83
C PRO A 145 -0.24 9.26 -6.03
N ILE A 146 0.83 8.50 -5.74
CA ILE A 146 2.20 8.94 -6.02
C ILE A 146 2.40 9.07 -7.53
N THR A 147 3.23 10.03 -7.92
CA THR A 147 3.67 10.13 -9.31
C THR A 147 4.83 9.17 -9.52
N ILE A 148 4.67 8.25 -10.47
CA ILE A 148 5.75 7.36 -10.92
C ILE A 148 6.30 7.96 -12.22
N PRO A 149 7.56 8.44 -12.23
CA PRO A 149 8.15 9.00 -13.45
C PRO A 149 8.37 7.91 -14.50
N PRO A 150 8.52 8.26 -15.78
CA PRO A 150 8.82 7.29 -16.84
C PRO A 150 10.04 6.44 -16.48
N GLU A 151 9.93 5.14 -16.76
CA GLU A 151 11.03 4.20 -16.55
C GLU A 151 12.15 4.44 -17.57
N PRO A 152 13.41 4.64 -17.13
CA PRO A 152 14.55 4.67 -18.04
C PRO A 152 14.86 3.26 -18.56
N ALA A 153 15.50 3.17 -19.72
CA ALA A 153 16.00 1.88 -20.21
C ALA A 153 17.01 1.28 -19.20
N PRO A 154 16.94 -0.03 -18.92
CA PRO A 154 17.85 -0.65 -17.96
C PRO A 154 19.29 -0.63 -18.49
N THR A 155 20.25 -0.41 -17.59
CA THR A 155 21.68 -0.53 -17.87
C THR A 155 22.38 -1.34 -16.78
N ILE A 156 23.56 -1.88 -17.08
CA ILE A 156 24.36 -2.60 -16.06
C ILE A 156 24.72 -1.67 -14.91
N GLU A 157 25.08 -0.42 -15.20
CA GLU A 157 25.42 0.56 -14.17
C GLU A 157 24.23 0.85 -13.26
N GLY A 158 23.01 0.93 -13.81
CA GLY A 158 21.79 1.05 -13.03
C GLY A 158 21.52 -0.16 -12.15
N ILE A 159 21.68 -1.37 -12.68
CA ILE A 159 21.54 -2.61 -11.92
C ILE A 159 22.57 -2.68 -10.78
N LEU A 160 23.83 -2.28 -11.02
CA LEU A 160 24.88 -2.25 -10.01
C LEU A 160 24.58 -1.23 -8.90
N ARG A 161 24.10 -0.02 -9.24
CA ARG A 161 23.63 0.95 -8.25
C ARG A 161 22.43 0.43 -7.47
N GLY A 162 21.47 -0.22 -8.12
CA GLY A 162 20.33 -0.87 -7.47
C GLY A 162 20.75 -1.97 -6.48
N ARG A 163 21.78 -2.75 -6.84
CA ARG A 163 22.38 -3.76 -5.97
C ARG A 163 23.00 -3.14 -4.72
N GLU A 164 23.73 -2.03 -4.89
CA GLU A 164 24.31 -1.28 -3.78
C GLU A 164 23.23 -0.69 -2.87
N LEU A 165 22.15 -0.15 -3.43
CA LEU A 165 20.99 0.32 -2.65
C LEU A 165 20.36 -0.82 -1.84
N PHE A 166 20.20 -2.02 -2.42
CA PHE A 166 19.67 -3.18 -1.70
C PHE A 166 20.55 -3.61 -0.51
N GLN A 167 21.87 -3.45 -0.64
CA GLN A 167 22.83 -3.65 0.45
C GLN A 167 22.70 -2.56 1.52
N ASN A 168 22.77 -1.28 1.12
CA ASN A 168 22.91 -0.13 2.01
C ASN A 168 21.61 0.21 2.74
N LEU A 169 20.46 -0.01 2.10
CA LEU A 169 19.14 0.06 2.74
C LEU A 169 18.80 -1.20 3.55
N GLU A 170 19.74 -2.14 3.62
CA GLU A 170 19.66 -3.38 4.39
C GLU A 170 18.42 -4.24 4.05
N CYS A 171 17.94 -4.16 2.80
CA CYS A 171 16.79 -4.94 2.33
C CYS A 171 17.02 -6.46 2.55
N TRP A 172 18.28 -6.90 2.44
CA TRP A 172 18.72 -8.27 2.66
C TRP A 172 18.50 -8.77 4.10
N LYS A 173 18.38 -7.90 5.11
CA LYS A 173 18.12 -8.36 6.50
C LYS A 173 16.78 -9.07 6.62
N CYS A 174 15.80 -8.65 5.81
CA CYS A 174 14.48 -9.27 5.73
C CYS A 174 14.38 -10.21 4.54
N HIS A 175 14.79 -9.76 3.36
CA HIS A 175 14.59 -10.49 2.09
C HIS A 175 15.67 -11.53 1.79
N GLY A 176 16.79 -11.53 2.52
CA GLY A 176 17.96 -12.34 2.21
C GLY A 176 18.79 -11.79 1.04
N PRO A 177 20.08 -12.15 0.91
CA PRO A 177 20.95 -11.67 -0.16
C PRO A 177 20.46 -11.98 -1.59
N ALA A 178 19.76 -13.09 -1.75
CA ALA A 178 19.21 -13.55 -3.03
C ALA A 178 17.70 -13.29 -3.17
N GLY A 179 17.08 -12.59 -2.22
CA GLY A 179 15.63 -12.31 -2.25
C GLY A 179 14.74 -13.51 -1.88
N HIS A 180 15.26 -14.52 -1.17
CA HIS A 180 14.50 -15.72 -0.81
C HIS A 180 13.53 -15.55 0.36
N GLY A 181 13.57 -14.40 1.04
CA GLY A 181 12.79 -14.15 2.26
C GLY A 181 13.34 -14.87 3.49
N ASP A 182 14.65 -15.16 3.48
CA ASP A 182 15.38 -15.92 4.50
C ASP A 182 16.47 -15.09 5.20
N GLY A 183 16.35 -13.76 5.14
CA GLY A 183 17.24 -12.86 5.86
C GLY A 183 17.21 -13.10 7.37
N PRO A 184 18.25 -12.67 8.12
CA PRO A 184 18.36 -12.92 9.55
C PRO A 184 17.15 -12.46 10.38
N SER A 185 16.46 -11.41 9.94
CA SER A 185 15.25 -10.89 10.61
C SER A 185 13.95 -11.59 10.16
N ALA A 186 13.95 -12.33 9.05
CA ALA A 186 12.73 -12.80 8.39
C ALA A 186 11.82 -13.65 9.30
N LYS A 187 12.39 -14.45 10.20
CA LYS A 187 11.65 -15.35 11.10
C LYS A 187 10.98 -14.64 12.28
N THR A 188 11.44 -13.44 12.63
CA THR A 188 10.99 -12.69 13.81
C THR A 188 10.07 -11.51 13.47
N LEU A 189 9.79 -11.29 12.18
CA LEU A 189 8.91 -10.21 11.73
C LEU A 189 7.45 -10.52 12.08
N THR A 190 6.79 -9.52 12.64
CA THR A 190 5.35 -9.51 12.90
C THR A 190 4.68 -8.34 12.19
N ASP A 191 3.40 -8.49 11.89
CA ASP A 191 2.59 -7.43 11.33
C ASP A 191 2.05 -6.50 12.44
N SER A 192 1.24 -5.50 12.10
CA SER A 192 0.72 -4.54 13.10
C SER A 192 -0.24 -5.13 14.14
N LYS A 193 -0.62 -6.40 14.00
CA LYS A 193 -1.44 -7.18 14.97
C LYS A 193 -0.59 -8.22 15.71
N ASP A 194 0.74 -8.13 15.61
CA ASP A 194 1.70 -9.09 16.15
C ASP A 194 1.62 -10.50 15.53
N ASP A 195 0.90 -10.66 14.42
CA ASP A 195 0.86 -11.91 13.67
C ASP A 195 2.18 -12.12 12.90
N PRO A 196 2.77 -13.33 12.87
CA PRO A 196 3.96 -13.59 12.07
C PRO A 196 3.75 -13.26 10.59
N ILE A 197 4.70 -12.55 10.00
CA ILE A 197 4.67 -12.22 8.58
C ILE A 197 6.05 -12.36 7.96
N ARG A 198 6.14 -13.09 6.87
CA ARG A 198 7.42 -13.35 6.19
C ARG A 198 7.45 -12.73 4.80
N PRO A 199 8.58 -12.16 4.38
CA PRO A 199 8.79 -11.83 2.98
C PRO A 199 8.69 -13.11 2.14
N TYR A 200 8.04 -13.02 0.99
CA TYR A 200 7.98 -14.13 0.04
C TYR A 200 9.27 -14.22 -0.78
N ASN A 201 9.53 -15.39 -1.32
CA ASN A 201 10.68 -15.65 -2.18
C ASN A 201 10.48 -15.02 -3.58
N PHE A 202 11.36 -14.08 -3.96
CA PHE A 202 11.37 -13.42 -5.27
C PHE A 202 11.76 -14.37 -6.41
N GLN A 203 12.60 -15.38 -6.14
CA GLN A 203 13.12 -16.30 -7.17
C GLN A 203 12.08 -17.31 -7.64
N THR A 204 11.03 -17.56 -6.87
CA THR A 204 9.96 -18.49 -7.27
C THR A 204 8.72 -17.78 -7.82
N GLY A 205 8.64 -16.46 -7.64
CA GLY A 205 7.48 -15.66 -8.01
C GLY A 205 7.62 -15.01 -9.38
N THR A 206 6.66 -15.24 -10.28
CA THR A 206 6.51 -14.48 -11.53
C THR A 206 5.77 -13.15 -11.34
N ARG A 207 5.17 -12.94 -10.16
CA ARG A 207 4.41 -11.74 -9.78
C ARG A 207 4.79 -11.28 -8.37
N PHE A 208 4.67 -9.98 -8.12
CA PHE A 208 4.82 -9.40 -6.78
C PHE A 208 3.45 -9.31 -6.09
N MET A 209 3.47 -9.09 -4.78
CA MET A 209 2.24 -8.99 -3.96
C MET A 209 1.22 -7.96 -4.52
N CYS A 210 1.71 -6.82 -5.01
CA CYS A 210 0.87 -5.69 -5.44
C CYS A 210 0.90 -5.40 -6.94
N GLY A 211 1.23 -6.40 -7.77
CA GLY A 211 1.23 -6.26 -9.23
C GLY A 211 2.33 -7.07 -9.90
N GLU A 212 2.57 -6.81 -11.18
CA GLU A 212 3.50 -7.59 -12.01
C GLU A 212 4.46 -6.74 -12.84
N THR A 213 4.20 -5.44 -12.99
CA THR A 213 4.99 -4.51 -13.81
C THR A 213 6.13 -3.86 -13.03
N ASN A 214 7.09 -3.25 -13.73
CA ASN A 214 8.17 -2.48 -13.12
C ASN A 214 7.63 -1.26 -12.34
N GLN A 215 6.54 -0.65 -12.81
CA GLN A 215 5.83 0.41 -12.07
C GLN A 215 5.17 -0.11 -10.78
N ASP A 216 4.68 -1.35 -10.76
CA ASP A 216 4.15 -1.95 -9.54
C ASP A 216 5.24 -2.19 -8.51
N LEU A 217 6.40 -2.68 -8.96
CA LEU A 217 7.59 -2.81 -8.13
C LEU A 217 8.03 -1.48 -7.52
N TYR A 218 8.19 -0.47 -8.37
CA TYR A 218 8.51 0.90 -7.95
C TYR A 218 7.55 1.35 -6.85
N ARG A 219 6.25 1.17 -7.08
CA ARG A 219 5.21 1.57 -6.14
C ARG A 219 5.33 0.84 -4.81
N ILE A 220 5.58 -0.47 -4.79
CA ILE A 220 5.58 -1.30 -3.56
C ILE A 220 6.48 -0.73 -2.47
N PHE A 221 7.75 -0.43 -2.80
CA PHE A 221 8.68 0.08 -1.79
C PHE A 221 8.59 1.61 -1.63
N MET A 222 8.08 2.35 -2.64
CA MET A 222 7.87 3.80 -2.51
C MET A 222 6.61 4.16 -1.74
N THR A 223 5.61 3.28 -1.63
CA THR A 223 4.42 3.49 -0.78
C THR A 223 4.49 2.72 0.53
N GLY A 224 5.36 1.71 0.61
CA GLY A 224 5.41 0.77 1.73
C GLY A 224 4.16 -0.12 1.79
N LEU A 225 4.26 -1.18 2.59
CA LEU A 225 3.15 -2.11 2.80
C LEU A 225 2.60 -1.90 4.20
N ASP A 226 1.69 -0.92 4.35
CA ASP A 226 1.14 -0.56 5.66
C ASP A 226 0.57 -1.78 6.41
N GLY A 227 0.80 -1.77 7.72
CA GLY A 227 0.47 -2.89 8.60
C GLY A 227 1.46 -4.05 8.51
N SER A 228 2.58 -3.90 7.80
CA SER A 228 3.71 -4.83 7.83
C SER A 228 5.03 -4.10 8.10
N PRO A 229 6.12 -4.83 8.40
CA PRO A 229 7.44 -4.23 8.61
C PRO A 229 8.12 -3.66 7.37
N MET A 230 7.53 -3.75 6.18
CA MET A 230 8.11 -3.19 4.95
C MET A 230 7.74 -1.70 4.82
N PRO A 231 8.68 -0.77 5.13
CA PRO A 231 8.38 0.65 5.19
C PRO A 231 8.28 1.26 3.80
N SER A 232 7.90 2.54 3.76
CA SER A 232 8.13 3.38 2.59
C SER A 232 9.60 3.81 2.54
N PHE A 233 10.14 3.85 1.33
CA PHE A 233 11.46 4.39 1.01
C PHE A 233 11.39 5.74 0.26
N ALA A 234 10.21 6.36 0.21
CA ALA A 234 10.00 7.61 -0.54
C ALA A 234 10.87 8.78 -0.05
N ASP A 235 11.24 8.79 1.24
CA ASP A 235 12.06 9.85 1.82
C ASP A 235 13.57 9.55 1.69
N GLN A 236 13.92 8.31 1.35
CA GLN A 236 15.31 7.82 1.24
C GLN A 236 15.78 7.66 -0.20
N LEU A 237 14.86 7.52 -1.16
CA LEU A 237 15.17 7.24 -2.56
C LEU A 237 14.67 8.34 -3.48
N GLN A 238 15.57 8.84 -4.34
CA GLN A 238 15.20 9.61 -5.51
C GLN A 238 14.62 8.71 -6.60
N ALA A 239 13.87 9.29 -7.55
CA ALA A 239 13.19 8.55 -8.61
C ALA A 239 14.11 7.65 -9.46
N ASN A 240 15.29 8.15 -9.83
CA ASN A 240 16.28 7.37 -10.59
C ASN A 240 16.84 6.20 -9.75
N GLN A 241 17.10 6.42 -8.46
CA GLN A 241 17.56 5.38 -7.54
C GLN A 241 16.50 4.30 -7.32
N ALA A 242 15.23 4.69 -7.24
CA ALA A 242 14.12 3.75 -7.19
C ALA A 242 14.05 2.90 -8.47
N TRP A 243 14.24 3.48 -9.65
CA TRP A 243 14.32 2.71 -10.91
C TRP A 243 15.53 1.77 -10.96
N ASP A 244 16.70 2.22 -10.53
CA ASP A 244 17.90 1.38 -10.41
C ASP A 244 17.62 0.15 -9.51
N LEU A 245 16.95 0.37 -8.37
CA LEU A 245 16.54 -0.72 -7.47
C LEU A 245 15.53 -1.67 -8.12
N VAL A 246 14.54 -1.17 -8.87
CA VAL A 246 13.61 -2.01 -9.65
C VAL A 246 14.36 -2.91 -10.62
N HIS A 247 15.30 -2.35 -11.37
CA HIS A 247 16.09 -3.11 -12.35
C HIS A 247 16.92 -4.20 -11.67
N PHE A 248 17.53 -3.90 -10.52
CA PHE A 248 18.21 -4.91 -9.72
C PHE A 248 17.27 -6.01 -9.23
N LEU A 249 16.10 -5.66 -8.67
CA LEU A 249 15.13 -6.66 -8.17
C LEU A 249 14.66 -7.62 -9.28
N ARG A 250 14.55 -7.15 -10.53
CA ARG A 250 14.26 -8.02 -11.68
C ARG A 250 15.32 -9.07 -11.96
N THR A 251 16.58 -8.81 -11.59
CA THR A 251 17.65 -9.81 -11.72
C THR A 251 17.53 -10.97 -10.74
N LEU A 252 16.79 -10.78 -9.64
CA LEU A 252 16.56 -11.80 -8.60
C LEU A 252 15.35 -12.70 -8.89
N GLN A 253 14.56 -12.38 -9.92
CA GLN A 253 13.39 -13.15 -10.33
C GLN A 253 13.75 -14.23 -11.36
N PRO A 254 12.91 -15.28 -11.52
CA PRO A 254 13.12 -16.31 -12.53
C PRO A 254 12.73 -15.86 -13.95
N LEU A 255 12.35 -14.59 -14.13
CA LEU A 255 11.79 -14.08 -15.37
C LEU A 255 12.86 -13.84 -16.44
N HIS A 256 12.49 -14.03 -17.70
CA HIS A 256 13.28 -13.61 -18.85
C HIS A 256 13.05 -12.12 -19.15
N SER A 257 13.58 -11.26 -18.28
CA SER A 257 13.52 -9.81 -18.47
C SER A 257 14.80 -9.27 -19.13
N PRO A 258 14.76 -8.09 -19.76
CA PRO A 258 15.96 -7.42 -20.27
C PRO A 258 17.05 -7.24 -19.21
N GLU A 259 16.65 -6.87 -17.98
CA GLU A 259 17.54 -6.68 -16.84
C GLU A 259 18.24 -7.99 -16.46
N ALA A 260 17.47 -9.08 -16.34
CA ALA A 260 18.02 -10.39 -16.00
C ALA A 260 18.94 -10.94 -17.10
N ALA A 261 18.63 -10.72 -18.38
CA ALA A 261 19.49 -11.11 -19.49
C ALA A 261 20.81 -10.34 -19.48
N MET A 262 20.74 -9.02 -19.31
CA MET A 262 21.91 -8.15 -19.24
C MET A 262 22.79 -8.52 -18.04
N TRP A 263 22.18 -8.69 -16.87
CA TRP A 263 22.86 -9.10 -15.65
C TRP A 263 23.58 -10.44 -15.79
N ARG A 264 22.91 -11.47 -16.33
CA ARG A 264 23.54 -12.79 -16.53
C ARG A 264 24.78 -12.71 -17.43
N SER A 265 24.69 -11.93 -18.51
CA SER A 265 25.82 -11.71 -19.43
C SER A 265 27.00 -11.07 -18.70
N TRP A 266 26.76 -9.94 -18.02
CA TRP A 266 27.80 -9.21 -17.29
C TRP A 266 28.38 -9.99 -16.10
N PHE A 267 27.53 -10.68 -15.33
CA PHE A 267 27.93 -11.43 -14.14
C PHE A 267 28.81 -12.65 -14.49
N SER A 268 28.64 -13.24 -15.68
CA SER A 268 29.47 -14.37 -16.14
C SER A 268 30.96 -14.02 -16.26
N THR A 269 31.27 -12.74 -16.50
CA THR A 269 32.63 -12.24 -16.68
C THR A 269 33.16 -11.49 -15.47
N HIS A 270 32.30 -10.72 -14.76
CA HIS A 270 32.72 -9.83 -13.67
C HIS A 270 32.21 -10.26 -12.28
N GLY A 271 31.43 -11.34 -12.17
CA GLY A 271 30.76 -11.71 -10.91
C GLY A 271 31.71 -11.95 -9.74
N ARG A 272 32.97 -12.33 -10.01
CA ARG A 272 34.02 -12.52 -8.98
C ARG A 272 34.53 -11.21 -8.37
N GLU A 273 34.28 -10.08 -9.01
CA GLU A 273 34.67 -8.75 -8.53
C GLU A 273 33.67 -8.19 -7.51
N LEU A 274 32.46 -8.76 -7.45
CA LEU A 274 31.42 -8.28 -6.56
C LEU A 274 31.59 -8.80 -5.13
N LYS A 275 31.57 -7.88 -4.18
CA LYS A 275 31.37 -8.22 -2.76
C LYS A 275 30.00 -8.88 -2.57
N PRO A 276 29.85 -9.89 -1.69
CA PRO A 276 28.57 -10.50 -1.40
C PRO A 276 27.56 -9.47 -0.85
N ILE A 277 26.26 -9.70 -1.02
CA ILE A 277 25.24 -8.96 -0.26
C ILE A 277 25.13 -9.61 1.12
N GLY A 278 25.03 -8.81 2.18
CA GLY A 278 24.96 -9.28 3.56
C GLY A 278 26.02 -8.66 4.47
N PRO A 279 26.26 -9.27 5.65
CA PRO A 279 27.21 -8.76 6.64
C PRO A 279 28.63 -8.63 6.08
N GLU A 280 29.04 -9.57 5.22
CA GLU A 280 30.37 -9.60 4.59
C GLU A 280 30.52 -8.57 3.44
N GLY A 281 29.42 -7.96 3.02
CA GLY A 281 29.35 -6.99 1.93
C GLY A 281 29.37 -5.52 2.37
N GLY A 282 29.01 -5.26 3.62
CA GLY A 282 28.98 -3.91 4.19
C GLY A 282 30.39 -3.40 4.46
N GLY A 283 30.75 -2.25 3.89
CA GLY A 283 31.93 -1.51 4.32
C GLY A 283 31.71 -0.96 5.74
N GLN A 284 32.80 -0.88 6.52
CA GLN A 284 32.87 -0.08 7.74
C GLN A 284 32.50 1.38 7.47
#